data_AF-A0A443YGW4-F1
#
_entry.id   AF-A0A443YGW4-F1
#
_cell.length_a   1.000
_cell.length_b   1.000
_cell.length_c   1.000
_cell.angle_alpha   90.00
_cell.angle_beta   90.00
_cell.angle_gamma   90.00
#
_symmetry.space_group_name_H-M   'P 1'
#
loop_
_entity.id
_entity.type
_entity.pdbx_description
1 polymer ?
#
loop_
_entity_poly.entity_id
_entity_poly.type
_entity_poly.pdbx_seq_one_letter_code
_entity_poly.pdbx_strand_id
1 'polypeptide(L)'
;MPNMDYPGPCPSCMGIDGCPTDAGKQEAVAHYCKGLEMELNTWKARLYDVLASESSGDLADEIILIKSTVKELEAIAAEMQSTCPSSLGGQEKIIGGKLEDLRVHYTKALQVLSPGWFGG
;
A
#
# COMPACT_ATOMS: atom_id res chain seq x y z
N MET A 1 -5.20 -20.12 -10.33
CA MET A 1 -5.99 -19.28 -11.27
C MET A 1 -7.24 -18.84 -10.51
N PRO A 2 -7.62 -17.55 -10.51
CA PRO A 2 -7.77 -16.69 -11.69
C PRO A 2 -7.06 -15.31 -11.61
N ASN A 3 -6.63 -14.83 -12.78
CA ASN A 3 -6.27 -13.45 -13.16
C ASN A 3 -5.53 -12.58 -12.13
N MET A 4 -4.21 -12.75 -12.08
CA MET A 4 -3.25 -11.73 -11.64
C MET A 4 -3.04 -10.65 -12.72
N ASP A 5 -4.10 -10.30 -13.47
CA ASP A 5 -4.15 -9.08 -14.29
C ASP A 5 -4.49 -7.93 -13.35
N TYR A 6 -3.60 -7.66 -12.38
CA TYR A 6 -3.53 -6.34 -11.80
C TYR A 6 -2.94 -5.47 -12.91
N PRO A 7 -3.70 -4.56 -13.55
CA PRO A 7 -3.06 -3.56 -14.34
C PRO A 7 -2.26 -2.75 -13.33
N GLY A 8 -0.94 -2.91 -13.34
CA GLY A 8 -0.05 -2.00 -12.65
C GLY A 8 -0.45 -0.55 -12.95
N PRO A 9 -0.05 0.41 -12.11
CA PRO A 9 -0.42 1.82 -12.27
C PRO A 9 -0.30 2.24 -13.74
N CYS A 10 -1.39 2.81 -14.26
CA CYS A 10 -1.78 2.90 -15.66
C CYS A 10 -0.65 3.17 -16.69
N PRO A 11 -0.70 2.54 -17.88
CA PRO A 11 0.30 2.71 -18.96
C PRO A 11 0.18 4.02 -19.76
N SER A 12 -0.59 5.02 -19.31
CA SER A 12 -0.85 6.23 -20.11
C SER A 12 0.06 7.42 -19.81
N CYS A 13 0.99 7.29 -18.86
CA CYS A 13 2.12 8.19 -18.66
C CYS A 13 3.27 7.34 -18.15
N MET A 14 4.45 7.38 -18.77
CA MET A 14 5.65 6.72 -18.23
C MET A 14 6.21 7.48 -16.99
N GLY A 15 5.32 7.81 -16.03
CA GLY A 15 5.57 8.69 -14.89
C GLY A 15 5.06 10.11 -15.12
N ILE A 16 4.81 10.83 -14.01
CA ILE A 16 4.47 12.27 -13.99
C ILE A 16 5.54 13.11 -14.70
N ASP A 17 6.78 12.61 -14.70
CA ASP A 17 7.93 13.21 -15.38
C ASP A 17 7.78 13.26 -16.92
N GLY A 18 6.86 12.44 -17.49
CA GLY A 18 6.54 12.45 -18.92
C GLY A 18 5.41 13.41 -19.32
N CYS A 19 4.75 14.07 -18.36
CA CYS A 19 3.62 14.96 -18.65
C CYS A 19 4.11 16.35 -19.12
N PRO A 20 3.74 16.80 -20.34
CA PRO A 20 4.21 18.07 -20.90
C PRO A 20 3.52 19.31 -20.31
N THR A 21 2.43 19.14 -19.54
CA THR A 21 1.64 20.23 -18.97
C THR A 21 1.40 20.03 -17.49
N ASP A 22 1.28 21.14 -16.74
CA ASP A 22 1.00 21.11 -15.30
C ASP A 22 -0.37 20.49 -14.99
N ALA A 23 -1.36 20.67 -15.87
CA ALA A 23 -2.66 20.02 -15.75
C ALA A 23 -2.55 18.48 -15.87
N GLY A 24 -1.74 17.98 -16.81
CA GLY A 24 -1.48 16.54 -16.95
C GLY A 24 -0.74 15.96 -15.74
N LYS A 25 0.18 16.72 -15.12
CA LYS A 25 0.85 16.31 -13.89
C LYS A 25 -0.12 16.19 -12.72
N GLN A 26 -1.02 17.15 -12.56
CA GLN A 26 -2.06 17.11 -11.52
C GLN A 26 -3.00 15.92 -11.69
N GLU A 27 -3.43 15.65 -12.93
CA GLU A 27 -4.26 14.48 -13.24
C GLU A 27 -3.51 13.17 -12.93
N ALA A 28 -2.21 13.08 -13.28
CA ALA A 28 -1.40 11.91 -12.97
C ALA A 28 -1.18 11.71 -11.46
N VAL A 29 -0.93 12.78 -10.68
CA VAL A 29 -0.87 12.69 -9.20
C VAL A 29 -2.21 12.19 -8.66
N ALA A 30 -3.33 12.75 -9.12
CA ALA A 30 -4.66 12.36 -8.66
C ALA A 30 -4.96 10.89 -8.96
N HIS A 31 -4.63 10.40 -10.16
CA HIS A 31 -4.77 8.99 -10.51
C HIS A 31 -3.91 8.08 -9.64
N TYR A 32 -2.65 8.44 -9.42
CA TYR A 32 -1.76 7.67 -8.57
C TYR A 32 -2.29 7.60 -7.13
N CYS A 33 -2.66 8.74 -6.54
CA CYS A 33 -3.18 8.79 -5.18
C CYS A 33 -4.47 7.98 -5.04
N LYS A 34 -5.36 8.02 -6.04
CA LYS A 34 -6.57 7.18 -6.08
C LYS A 34 -6.24 5.69 -6.18
N GLY A 35 -5.23 5.32 -6.97
CA GLY A 35 -4.73 3.95 -7.04
C GLY A 35 -4.22 3.45 -5.67
N LEU A 36 -3.40 4.28 -5.01
CA LEU A 36 -2.89 3.99 -3.68
C LEU A 36 -4.02 3.87 -2.64
N GLU A 37 -5.03 4.73 -2.69
CA GLU A 37 -6.20 4.65 -1.80
C GLU A 37 -6.95 3.31 -1.96
N MET A 38 -7.18 2.87 -3.21
CA MET A 38 -7.81 1.58 -3.48
C MET A 38 -6.98 0.39 -2.98
N GLU A 39 -5.66 0.47 -3.15
CA GLU A 39 -4.73 -0.55 -2.65
C GLU A 39 -4.75 -0.60 -1.12
N LEU A 40 -4.71 0.55 -0.44
CA LEU A 40 -4.80 0.64 1.02
C LEU A 40 -6.14 0.11 1.55
N ASN A 41 -7.25 0.41 0.88
CA ASN A 41 -8.55 -0.14 1.25
C ASN A 41 -8.59 -1.67 1.09
N THR A 42 -7.95 -2.20 0.04
CA THR A 42 -7.79 -3.65 -0.15
C THR A 42 -6.95 -4.26 0.98
N TRP A 43 -5.86 -3.61 1.36
CA TRP A 43 -5.04 -4.04 2.51
C TRP A 43 -5.83 -4.00 3.81
N LYS A 44 -6.53 -2.92 4.14
CA LYS A 44 -7.37 -2.84 5.35
C LYS A 44 -8.40 -3.97 5.42
N ALA A 45 -9.01 -4.33 4.29
CA ALA A 45 -9.94 -5.46 4.23
C ALA A 45 -9.23 -6.79 4.51
N ARG A 46 -8.05 -7.04 3.93
CA ARG A 46 -7.24 -8.25 4.21
C ARG A 46 -6.74 -8.30 5.65
N LEU A 47 -6.43 -7.16 6.23
CA LEU A 47 -5.98 -7.02 7.60
C LEU A 47 -7.10 -7.22 8.62
N TYR A 48 -8.37 -7.25 8.19
CA TYR A 48 -9.51 -7.38 9.09
C TYR A 48 -9.38 -8.62 9.99
N ASP A 49 -9.06 -9.77 9.42
CA ASP A 49 -8.92 -11.02 10.20
C ASP A 49 -7.76 -10.96 11.19
N VAL A 50 -6.65 -10.31 10.81
CA VAL A 50 -5.50 -10.09 11.70
C VAL A 50 -5.86 -9.15 12.84
N LEU A 51 -6.57 -8.06 12.53
CA LEU A 51 -6.94 -7.02 13.49
C LEU A 51 -8.11 -7.41 14.40
N ALA A 52 -8.97 -8.31 13.94
CA ALA A 52 -10.10 -8.85 14.69
C ALA A 52 -9.72 -10.06 15.55
N SER A 53 -8.53 -10.65 15.33
CA SER A 53 -8.03 -11.71 16.20
C SER A 53 -7.87 -11.21 17.63
N GLU A 54 -8.34 -11.98 18.61
CA GLU A 54 -8.07 -11.69 20.02
C GLU A 54 -6.56 -11.78 20.20
N SER A 55 -5.92 -10.62 20.36
CA SER A 55 -4.47 -10.46 20.37
C SER A 55 -3.81 -11.42 21.35
N SER A 56 -3.22 -12.50 20.85
CA SER A 56 -2.18 -13.20 21.59
C SER A 56 -0.97 -12.27 21.69
N GLY A 57 -0.22 -12.33 22.80
CA GLY A 57 0.94 -11.45 23.02
C GLY A 57 1.93 -11.46 21.86
N ASP A 58 2.02 -12.58 21.14
CA ASP A 58 2.93 -12.80 20.01
C ASP A 58 2.53 -12.04 18.72
N LEU A 59 1.29 -11.54 18.63
CA LEU A 59 0.78 -10.78 17.49
C LEU A 59 0.75 -9.26 17.72
N ALA A 60 0.89 -8.83 18.97
CA ALA A 60 0.70 -7.43 19.34
C ALA A 60 1.66 -6.49 18.59
N ASP A 61 2.94 -6.88 18.49
CA ASP A 61 3.97 -6.08 17.82
C ASP A 61 3.72 -5.98 16.32
N GLU A 62 3.39 -7.09 15.66
CA GLU A 62 3.10 -7.11 14.22
C GLU A 62 1.83 -6.29 13.90
N ILE A 63 0.80 -6.35 14.76
CA ILE A 63 -0.41 -5.51 14.62
C ILE A 63 -0.06 -4.02 14.75
N ILE A 64 0.83 -3.65 15.68
CA ILE A 64 1.29 -2.26 15.83
C ILE A 64 2.03 -1.80 14.58
N LEU A 65 2.95 -2.60 14.06
CA LEU A 65 3.73 -2.29 12.87
C LEU A 65 2.83 -2.14 11.65
N ILE A 66 1.90 -3.08 11.42
CA ILE A 66 0.88 -3.01 10.36
C ILE A 66 0.10 -1.69 10.45
N LYS A 67 -0.43 -1.34 11.63
CA LYS A 67 -1.20 -0.11 11.83
C LYS A 67 -0.35 1.13 11.55
N SER A 68 0.91 1.16 12.02
CA SER A 68 1.82 2.28 11.76
C SER A 68 2.07 2.45 10.26
N THR A 69 2.43 1.37 9.57
CA THR A 69 2.74 1.37 8.14
C THR A 69 1.55 1.83 7.30
N VAL A 70 0.33 1.36 7.60
CA VAL A 70 -0.89 1.83 6.92
C VAL A 70 -1.09 3.33 7.12
N LYS A 71 -0.93 3.82 8.35
CA LYS A 71 -1.12 5.24 8.68
C LYS A 71 -0.08 6.14 8.02
N GLU A 72 1.15 5.67 7.89
CA GLU A 72 2.22 6.37 7.16
C GLU A 72 1.94 6.42 5.66
N LEU A 73 1.45 5.34 5.07
CA LEU A 73 1.04 5.32 3.65
C LEU A 73 -0.13 6.29 3.38
N GLU A 74 -1.10 6.36 4.28
CA GLU A 74 -2.20 7.35 4.20
C GLU A 74 -1.69 8.80 4.28
N ALA A 75 -0.72 9.06 5.17
CA ALA A 75 -0.12 10.38 5.31
C ALA A 75 0.63 10.80 4.04
N ILE A 76 1.41 9.89 3.45
CA ILE A 76 2.11 10.14 2.17
C ILE A 76 1.10 10.40 1.05
N ALA A 77 0.02 9.61 0.96
CA ALA A 77 -1.03 9.82 -0.04
C ALA A 77 -1.67 11.23 0.09
N ALA A 78 -1.95 11.67 1.32
CA ALA A 78 -2.50 12.99 1.60
C ALA A 78 -1.51 14.11 1.25
N GLU A 79 -0.23 13.96 1.60
CA GLU A 79 0.84 14.92 1.28
C GLU A 79 1.04 15.05 -0.24
N MET A 80 0.96 13.94 -0.97
CA MET A 80 1.05 13.95 -2.43
C MET A 80 -0.13 14.67 -3.07
N GLN A 81 -1.35 14.47 -2.57
CA GLN A 81 -2.53 15.21 -3.02
C GLN A 81 -2.43 16.71 -2.72
N SER A 82 -1.89 17.10 -1.56
CA SER A 82 -1.77 18.51 -1.18
C SER A 82 -0.65 19.24 -1.90
N THR A 83 0.49 18.56 -2.12
CA THR A 83 1.72 19.20 -2.59
C THR A 83 1.88 19.09 -4.11
N CYS A 84 1.16 18.17 -4.76
CA CYS A 84 1.24 17.89 -6.20
C CYS A 84 2.70 17.82 -6.70
N PRO A 85 3.49 16.82 -6.24
CA PRO A 85 4.92 16.78 -6.49
C PRO A 85 5.22 16.75 -7.99
N SER A 86 6.31 17.42 -8.39
CA SER A 86 6.75 17.50 -9.79
C SER A 86 7.28 16.18 -10.34
N SER A 87 7.61 15.22 -9.46
CA SER A 87 8.05 13.85 -9.79
C SER A 87 7.58 12.88 -8.70
N LEU A 88 7.26 11.64 -9.08
CA LEU A 88 6.85 10.59 -8.15
C LEU A 88 7.99 9.66 -7.72
N GLY A 89 9.12 9.60 -8.43
CA GLY A 89 10.08 8.51 -8.25
C GLY A 89 10.61 8.33 -6.82
N GLY A 90 10.79 9.44 -6.09
CA GLY A 90 11.16 9.41 -4.67
C GLY A 90 10.05 8.83 -3.78
N GLN A 91 8.82 9.29 -3.99
CA GLN A 91 7.65 8.83 -3.22
C GLN A 91 7.27 7.40 -3.57
N GLU A 92 7.31 7.00 -4.84
CA GLU A 92 7.08 5.63 -5.29
C GLU A 92 8.03 4.64 -4.64
N LYS A 93 9.31 5.00 -4.49
CA LYS A 93 10.28 4.15 -3.79
C LYS A 93 9.95 3.99 -2.31
N ILE A 94 9.53 5.08 -1.65
CA ILE A 94 9.14 5.06 -0.24
C ILE A 94 7.87 4.22 -0.05
N ILE A 95 6.86 4.46 -0.89
CA ILE A 95 5.57 3.74 -0.87
C ILE A 95 5.80 2.26 -1.15
N GLY A 96 6.59 1.92 -2.17
CA GLY A 96 6.91 0.53 -2.50
C GLY A 96 7.61 -0.20 -1.35
N GLY A 97 8.55 0.46 -0.67
CA GLY A 97 9.19 -0.09 0.53
C GLY A 97 8.18 -0.36 1.66
N LYS A 98 7.30 0.61 1.95
CA LYS A 98 6.26 0.46 2.99
C LYS A 98 5.24 -0.62 2.65
N LEU A 99 4.85 -0.77 1.39
CA LEU A 99 3.95 -1.85 0.96
C LEU A 99 4.61 -3.23 1.11
N GLU A 100 5.92 -3.32 0.89
CA GLU A 100 6.67 -4.55 1.15
C GLU A 100 6.77 -4.84 2.66
N ASP A 101 7.07 -3.85 3.49
CA ASP A 101 7.06 -3.99 4.94
C ASP A 101 5.68 -4.45 5.44
N LEU A 102 4.61 -3.85 4.92
CA LEU A 102 3.23 -4.23 5.23
C LEU A 102 2.96 -5.70 4.88
N ARG A 103 3.41 -6.17 3.72
CA ARG A 103 3.30 -7.58 3.30
C ARG A 103 4.09 -8.50 4.24
N VAL A 104 5.29 -8.12 4.64
CA VAL A 104 6.12 -8.90 5.57
C VAL A 104 5.42 -9.07 6.91
N HIS A 105 4.97 -7.97 7.53
CA HIS A 105 4.29 -8.00 8.83
C HIS A 105 2.97 -8.77 8.76
N TYR A 106 2.19 -8.58 7.70
CA TYR A 106 0.97 -9.35 7.47
C TYR A 106 1.25 -10.85 7.34
N THR A 107 2.29 -11.25 6.61
CA THR A 107 2.64 -12.66 6.42
C THR A 107 3.05 -13.30 7.74
N LYS A 108 3.85 -12.60 8.57
CA LYS A 108 4.21 -13.07 9.92
C LYS A 108 2.98 -13.22 10.82
N ALA A 109 2.07 -12.25 10.78
CA ALA A 109 0.83 -12.34 11.56
C ALA A 109 -0.02 -13.56 11.14
N LEU A 110 -0.11 -13.84 9.83
CA LEU A 110 -0.80 -15.03 9.34
C LEU A 110 -0.13 -16.35 9.74
N GLN A 111 1.20 -16.40 9.86
CA GLN A 111 1.90 -17.59 10.34
C GLN A 111 1.50 -17.97 11.77
N VAL A 112 1.19 -16.97 12.60
CA VAL A 112 0.71 -17.19 13.97
C VAL A 112 -0.79 -17.57 13.98
N LEU A 113 -1.61 -16.87 13.21
CA LEU A 113 -3.07 -17.09 13.17
C LEU A 113 -3.49 -18.36 12.44
N SER A 114 -2.70 -18.81 11.46
CA SER A 114 -3.01 -19.99 10.64
C SER A 114 -1.74 -20.80 10.35
N PRO A 115 -1.13 -21.42 11.38
CA PRO A 115 0.13 -22.14 11.24
C PRO A 115 0.04 -23.30 10.22
N GLY A 116 -1.12 -23.96 10.15
CA GLY A 116 -1.38 -25.10 9.26
C GLY A 116 -1.59 -24.75 7.78
N TRP A 117 -1.60 -23.47 7.41
CA TRP A 117 -1.70 -23.04 6.00
C TRP A 117 -0.32 -22.94 5.33
N PHE A 118 0.76 -22.80 6.12
CA PHE A 118 2.13 -22.59 5.64
C PHE A 118 3.06 -23.80 5.87
N GLY A 119 2.55 -24.92 6.37
CA GLY A 119 3.31 -26.15 6.61
C GLY A 119 2.59 -27.39 6.10
N GLY A 120 3.13 -27.99 5.05
CA GLY A 120 2.97 -29.41 4.68
C GLY A 120 4.33 -30.09 4.75
#